data_AF-A0A545UF79-F1
#
_entry.id   AF-A0A545UF79-F1
#
_cell.length_a   1.000
_cell.length_b   1.000
_cell.length_c   1.000
_cell.angle_alpha   90.00
_cell.angle_beta   90.00
_cell.angle_gamma   90.00
#
_symmetry.space_group_name_H-M   'P 1'
#
loop_
_entity.id
_entity.type
_entity.pdbx_description
1 polymer ?
#
loop_
_entity_poly.entity_id
_entity_poly.type
_entity_poly.pdbx_seq_one_letter_code
_entity_poly.pdbx_strand_id
1 'polypeptide(L)'
;MAQTSLFLQAVKTCLKNKSLTYADVARHLKLSEASVKRIFSEENISLQRLDQICQLMSMELCDLAKIAEQKQHEIQELTEEQEAEFVKQPKLLFVAYMLLNDMDFESIKTHYNIDEHEGIQLLAHLDRIKFIDLLPGNRVKLLTSRNFRWRKNGAIEKLFNEHIRKEFFQSRFSKSDECMKFGSAMVSRSTILLMHQKIEKLVGEFNELAIQDASLPYEERRGCSIVGAIRPWEFSLFAQYRKK
;
A
#
# COMPACT_ATOMS: atom_id res chain seq x y z
N MET A 1 16.33 -4.12 19.00
CA MET A 1 14.90 -3.83 19.29
C MET A 1 14.09 -3.46 18.05
N ALA A 2 14.67 -3.10 16.89
CA ALA A 2 13.91 -2.86 15.66
C ALA A 2 13.54 -4.15 14.87
N GLN A 3 14.45 -5.14 14.84
CA GLN A 3 14.25 -6.37 14.05
C GLN A 3 13.14 -7.27 14.61
N THR A 4 12.99 -7.41 15.94
CA THR A 4 11.96 -8.27 16.54
C THR A 4 10.54 -7.81 16.17
N SER A 5 10.30 -6.50 16.12
CA SER A 5 9.03 -5.92 15.67
C SER A 5 8.72 -6.28 14.21
N LEU A 6 9.71 -6.17 13.32
CA LEU A 6 9.59 -6.52 11.90
C LEU A 6 9.22 -7.99 11.68
N PHE A 7 9.90 -8.90 12.39
CA PHE A 7 9.55 -10.32 12.36
C PHE A 7 8.13 -10.57 12.86
N LEU A 8 7.70 -9.93 13.94
CA LEU A 8 6.32 -10.05 14.43
C LEU A 8 5.28 -9.49 13.46
N GLN A 9 5.59 -8.41 12.74
CA GLN A 9 4.74 -7.89 11.69
C GLN A 9 4.68 -8.81 10.46
N ALA A 10 5.79 -9.45 10.09
CA ALA A 10 5.83 -10.47 9.05
C ALA A 10 4.95 -11.68 9.45
N VAL A 11 5.07 -12.15 10.70
CA VAL A 11 4.24 -13.23 11.26
C VAL A 11 2.76 -12.86 11.21
N LYS A 12 2.37 -11.66 11.65
CA LYS A 12 0.95 -11.20 11.60
C LYS A 12 0.37 -11.25 10.19
N THR A 13 1.13 -10.83 9.18
CA THR A 13 0.70 -10.89 7.78
C THR A 13 0.58 -12.33 7.29
N CYS A 14 1.56 -13.19 7.58
CA CYS A 14 1.52 -14.58 7.17
C CYS A 14 0.33 -15.34 7.79
N LEU A 15 0.05 -15.10 9.08
CA LEU A 15 -1.12 -15.65 9.76
C LEU A 15 -2.42 -15.20 9.09
N LYS A 16 -2.55 -13.90 8.79
CA LYS A 16 -3.72 -13.34 8.11
C LYS A 16 -3.93 -13.98 6.73
N ASN A 17 -2.87 -14.12 5.93
CA ASN A 17 -2.93 -14.69 4.59
C ASN A 17 -3.33 -16.17 4.60
N LYS A 18 -2.94 -16.91 5.64
CA LYS A 18 -3.32 -18.32 5.86
C LYS A 18 -4.62 -18.49 6.65
N SER A 19 -5.36 -17.40 6.91
CA SER A 19 -6.60 -17.41 7.71
C SER A 19 -6.44 -18.02 9.12
N LEU A 20 -5.24 -17.92 9.70
CA LEU A 20 -4.92 -18.39 11.04
C LEU A 20 -5.16 -17.29 12.07
N THR A 21 -5.75 -17.67 13.20
CA THR A 21 -6.10 -16.77 14.30
C THR A 21 -5.12 -16.87 15.46
N TYR A 22 -5.17 -15.90 16.38
CA TYR A 22 -4.40 -16.00 17.63
C TYR A 22 -4.84 -17.18 18.50
N ALA A 23 -6.07 -17.68 18.35
CA ALA A 23 -6.50 -18.91 19.02
C ALA A 23 -5.81 -20.16 18.45
N ASP A 24 -5.50 -20.18 17.15
CA ASP A 24 -4.72 -21.26 16.51
C ASP A 24 -3.27 -21.25 16.99
N VAL A 25 -2.68 -20.05 17.04
CA VAL A 25 -1.33 -19.85 17.59
C VAL A 25 -1.28 -20.26 19.06
N ALA A 26 -2.29 -19.88 19.86
CA ALA A 26 -2.38 -20.26 21.26
C ALA A 26 -2.45 -21.78 21.46
N ARG A 27 -3.27 -22.47 20.66
CA ARG A 27 -3.36 -23.93 20.66
C ARG A 27 -2.03 -24.58 20.28
N HIS A 28 -1.38 -24.09 19.22
CA HIS A 28 -0.11 -24.65 18.74
C HIS A 28 1.03 -24.45 19.75
N LEU A 29 1.12 -23.27 20.36
CA LEU A 29 2.13 -22.93 21.37
C LEU A 29 1.81 -23.45 22.78
N LYS A 30 0.63 -24.06 22.98
CA LYS A 30 0.12 -24.48 24.30
C LYS A 30 0.08 -23.32 25.30
N LEU A 31 -0.37 -22.15 24.84
CA LEU A 31 -0.51 -20.92 25.62
C LEU A 31 -1.96 -20.47 25.66
N SER A 32 -2.30 -19.57 26.59
CA SER A 32 -3.58 -18.85 26.53
C SER A 32 -3.56 -17.80 25.42
N GLU A 33 -4.70 -17.53 24.81
CA GLU A 33 -4.82 -16.47 23.79
C GLU A 33 -4.40 -15.10 24.36
N ALA A 34 -4.68 -14.84 25.64
CA ALA A 34 -4.21 -13.66 26.35
C ALA A 34 -2.68 -13.58 26.40
N SER A 35 -2.00 -14.71 26.62
CA SER A 35 -0.52 -14.77 26.60
C SER A 35 0.04 -14.54 25.20
N VAL A 36 -0.62 -15.07 24.17
CA VAL A 36 -0.23 -14.82 22.77
C VAL A 36 -0.39 -13.34 22.43
N LYS A 37 -1.54 -12.73 22.75
CA LYS A 37 -1.76 -11.28 22.57
C LYS A 37 -0.70 -10.46 23.28
N ARG A 38 -0.32 -10.84 24.51
CA ARG A 38 0.73 -10.20 25.29
C ARG A 38 2.10 -10.29 24.62
N ILE A 39 2.48 -11.47 24.13
CA ILE A 39 3.73 -11.68 23.36
C ILE A 39 3.79 -10.77 22.13
N PHE A 40 2.69 -10.66 21.39
CA PHE A 40 2.61 -9.81 20.19
C PHE A 40 2.50 -8.30 20.49
N SER A 41 2.07 -7.90 21.69
CA SER A 41 1.99 -6.49 22.10
C SER A 41 3.26 -5.99 22.77
N GLU A 42 3.92 -6.82 23.57
CA GLU A 42 5.19 -6.51 24.24
C GLU A 42 6.40 -6.71 23.30
N GLU A 43 6.14 -7.18 22.08
CA GLU A 43 7.16 -7.51 21.06
C GLU A 43 8.27 -8.45 21.57
N ASN A 44 7.93 -9.28 22.56
CA ASN A 44 8.86 -10.13 23.28
C ASN A 44 8.57 -11.60 22.99
N ILE A 45 9.23 -12.12 21.95
CA ILE A 45 9.11 -13.50 21.51
C ILE A 45 10.50 -14.15 21.44
N SER A 46 10.58 -15.42 21.86
CA SER A 46 11.81 -16.21 21.69
C SER A 46 11.89 -16.77 20.28
N LEU A 47 13.11 -16.98 19.79
CA LEU A 47 13.35 -17.58 18.47
C LEU A 47 12.67 -18.95 18.32
N GLN A 48 12.68 -19.76 19.38
CA GLN A 48 12.03 -21.08 19.41
C GLN A 48 10.51 -20.98 19.22
N ARG A 49 9.85 -19.98 19.81
CA ARG A 49 8.42 -19.74 19.60
C ARG A 49 8.13 -19.20 18.21
N LEU A 50 9.02 -18.36 17.67
CA LEU A 50 8.91 -17.89 16.29
C LEU A 50 8.95 -19.06 15.30
N ASP A 51 9.88 -20.00 15.51
CA ASP A 51 10.02 -21.23 14.72
C ASP A 51 8.76 -22.10 14.80
N GLN A 52 8.19 -22.29 15.99
CA GLN A 52 6.93 -23.01 16.16
C GLN A 52 5.76 -22.34 15.41
N ILE A 53 5.71 -21.00 15.38
CA ILE A 53 4.68 -20.30 14.59
C ILE A 53 4.92 -20.48 13.08
N CYS A 54 6.19 -20.47 12.63
CA CYS A 54 6.54 -20.80 11.25
C CYS A 54 6.10 -22.22 10.87
N GLN A 55 6.31 -23.20 11.74
CA GLN A 55 5.84 -24.58 11.56
C GLN A 55 4.31 -24.67 11.43
N LEU A 56 3.56 -23.94 12.27
CA LEU A 56 2.10 -23.83 12.14
C LEU A 56 1.68 -23.29 10.77
N MET A 57 2.47 -22.37 10.22
CA MET A 57 2.26 -21.80 8.89
C MET A 57 2.84 -22.66 7.76
N SER A 58 3.50 -23.78 8.05
CA SER A 58 4.22 -24.60 7.06
C SER A 58 5.25 -23.78 6.28
N MET A 59 6.07 -23.01 6.99
CA MET A 59 7.12 -22.16 6.44
C MET A 59 8.41 -22.32 7.26
N GLU A 60 9.54 -22.01 6.65
CA GLU A 60 10.81 -21.95 7.36
C GLU A 60 11.07 -20.56 7.96
N LEU A 61 11.92 -20.50 8.98
CA LEU A 61 12.32 -19.23 9.59
C LEU A 61 13.06 -18.32 8.59
N CYS A 62 13.79 -18.91 7.64
CA CYS A 62 14.48 -18.19 6.56
C CYS A 62 13.50 -17.49 5.60
N ASP A 63 12.33 -18.09 5.33
CA ASP A 63 11.30 -17.47 4.51
C ASP A 63 10.67 -16.28 5.23
N LEU A 64 10.42 -16.42 6.54
CA LEU A 64 9.93 -15.33 7.36
C LEU A 64 10.92 -14.15 7.40
N ALA A 65 12.23 -14.44 7.44
CA ALA A 65 13.27 -13.41 7.41
C ALA A 65 13.26 -12.61 6.10
N LYS A 66 13.10 -13.26 4.94
CA LYS A 66 12.97 -12.58 3.64
C LYS A 66 11.75 -11.65 3.60
N ILE A 67 10.62 -12.09 4.15
CA ILE A 67 9.40 -11.29 4.24
C ILE A 67 9.60 -10.10 5.19
N ALA A 68 10.26 -10.31 6.33
CA ALA A 68 10.59 -9.24 7.27
C ALA A 68 11.56 -8.23 6.66
N GLU A 69 12.54 -8.68 5.87
CA GLU A 69 13.51 -7.84 5.18
C GLU A 69 12.87 -6.98 4.07
N GLN A 70 11.94 -7.55 3.30
CA GLN A 70 11.11 -6.81 2.34
C GLN A 70 10.34 -5.69 3.05
N LYS A 71 9.70 -5.98 4.19
CA LYS A 71 9.00 -4.97 4.99
C LYS A 71 9.91 -3.94 5.66
N GLN A 72 11.15 -4.30 5.98
CA GLN A 72 12.11 -3.43 6.66
C GLN A 72 12.63 -2.32 5.75
N HIS A 73 12.78 -2.61 4.45
CA HIS A 73 13.32 -1.68 3.48
C HIS A 73 12.26 -0.86 2.74
N GLU A 74 10.99 -1.08 3.05
CA GLU A 74 9.89 -0.33 2.46
C GLU A 74 9.66 0.98 3.23
N ILE A 75 9.98 2.11 2.61
CA ILE A 75 9.45 3.41 3.03
C ILE A 75 7.91 3.30 3.01
N GLN A 76 7.29 3.40 4.18
CA GLN A 76 5.83 3.37 4.34
C GLN A 76 5.21 4.76 4.23
N GLU A 77 6.00 5.82 4.35
CA GLU A 77 5.56 7.21 4.26
C GLU A 77 6.73 8.09 3.79
N LEU A 78 6.47 8.98 2.83
CA LEU A 78 7.48 9.91 2.34
C LEU A 78 7.72 11.04 3.35
N THR A 79 8.97 11.47 3.48
CA THR A 79 9.32 12.67 4.22
C THR A 79 8.73 13.92 3.55
N GLU A 80 8.57 14.99 4.33
CA GLU A 80 8.06 16.26 3.81
C GLU A 80 8.92 16.84 2.68
N GLU A 81 10.24 16.67 2.78
CA GLU A 81 11.19 17.08 1.74
C GLU A 81 10.99 16.29 0.44
N GLN A 82 10.84 14.96 0.54
CA GLN A 82 10.53 14.11 -0.61
C GLN A 82 9.20 14.49 -1.26
N GLU A 83 8.12 14.68 -0.47
CA GLU A 83 6.82 15.10 -1.00
C GLU A 83 6.90 16.45 -1.72
N ALA A 84 7.68 17.40 -1.19
CA ALA A 84 7.86 18.71 -1.81
C ALA A 84 8.57 18.62 -3.16
N GLU A 85 9.57 17.76 -3.31
CA GLU A 85 10.24 17.53 -4.61
C GLU A 85 9.27 16.96 -5.65
N PHE A 86 8.42 16.01 -5.26
CA PHE A 86 7.41 15.44 -6.17
C PHE A 86 6.38 16.48 -6.65
N VAL A 87 5.94 17.38 -5.77
CA VAL A 87 4.98 18.43 -6.14
C VAL A 87 5.61 19.49 -7.04
N LYS A 88 6.90 19.82 -6.85
CA LYS A 88 7.62 20.79 -7.69
C LYS A 88 7.86 20.28 -9.12
N GLN A 89 8.07 18.98 -9.28
CA GLN A 89 8.46 18.38 -10.56
C GLN A 89 7.47 17.28 -10.99
N PRO A 90 6.40 17.61 -11.74
CA PRO A 90 5.39 16.64 -12.15
C PRO A 90 5.94 15.41 -12.90
N LYS A 91 6.99 15.59 -13.72
CA LYS A 91 7.66 14.47 -14.41
C LYS A 91 8.36 13.51 -13.44
N LEU A 92 8.90 14.01 -12.33
CA LEU A 92 9.52 13.18 -11.29
C LEU A 92 8.47 12.30 -10.60
N LEU A 93 7.32 12.88 -10.26
CA LEU A 93 6.19 12.15 -9.70
C LEU A 93 5.65 11.13 -10.70
N PHE A 94 5.56 11.48 -11.98
CA PHE A 94 5.15 10.56 -13.04
C PHE A 94 6.08 9.36 -13.16
N VAL A 95 7.40 9.57 -13.27
CA VAL A 95 8.38 8.47 -13.37
C VAL A 95 8.36 7.61 -12.10
N ALA A 96 8.30 8.21 -10.92
CA ALA A 96 8.14 7.48 -9.66
C ALA A 96 6.88 6.61 -9.64
N TYR A 97 5.75 7.15 -10.11
CA TYR A 97 4.50 6.41 -10.22
C TYR A 97 4.58 5.26 -11.23
N MET A 98 5.23 5.43 -12.38
CA MET A 98 5.44 4.36 -13.36
C MET A 98 6.32 3.24 -12.79
N LEU A 99 7.43 3.59 -12.14
CA LEU A 99 8.33 2.62 -11.49
C LEU A 99 7.59 1.84 -10.40
N LEU A 100 6.78 2.51 -9.58
CA LEU A 100 5.93 1.86 -8.58
C LEU A 100 4.97 0.83 -9.20
N ASN A 101 4.54 1.04 -10.45
CA ASN A 101 3.66 0.13 -11.18
C ASN A 101 4.41 -0.91 -12.02
N ASP A 102 5.65 -1.27 -11.61
CA ASP A 102 6.51 -2.27 -12.25
C ASP A 102 6.70 -2.02 -13.75
N MET A 103 6.92 -0.76 -14.10
CA MET A 103 7.36 -0.36 -15.42
C MET A 103 8.83 0.01 -15.37
N ASP A 104 9.66 -0.72 -16.10
CA ASP A 104 11.08 -0.41 -16.19
C ASP A 104 11.35 0.85 -17.03
N PHE A 105 12.58 1.36 -16.93
CA PHE A 105 12.96 2.60 -17.58
C PHE A 105 12.84 2.54 -19.13
N GLU A 106 13.16 1.40 -19.73
CA GLU A 106 13.05 1.22 -21.17
C GLU A 106 11.59 1.20 -21.63
N SER A 107 10.69 0.57 -20.87
CA SER A 107 9.25 0.60 -21.12
C SER A 107 8.69 2.01 -20.98
N ILE A 108 9.15 2.77 -19.97
CA ILE A 108 8.77 4.18 -19.80
C ILE A 108 9.16 5.01 -21.03
N LYS A 109 10.42 4.90 -21.49
CA LYS A 109 10.90 5.58 -22.71
C LYS A 109 10.14 5.17 -23.97
N THR A 110 9.74 3.91 -24.06
CA THR A 110 9.04 3.37 -25.23
C THR A 110 7.60 3.88 -25.32
N HIS A 111 6.91 4.00 -24.19
CA HIS A 111 5.48 4.33 -24.14
C HIS A 111 5.20 5.81 -23.85
N TYR A 112 6.18 6.56 -23.35
CA TYR A 112 6.02 7.96 -22.95
C TYR A 112 7.12 8.84 -23.54
N ASN A 113 6.78 10.12 -23.73
CA ASN A 113 7.70 11.11 -24.29
C ASN A 113 8.69 11.61 -23.22
N ILE A 114 9.66 10.76 -22.88
CA ILE A 114 10.78 11.04 -21.99
C ILE A 114 12.06 10.67 -22.74
N ASP A 115 12.90 11.66 -23.04
CA ASP A 115 14.19 11.38 -23.65
C ASP A 115 15.13 10.71 -22.66
N GLU A 116 16.12 9.97 -23.16
CA GLU A 116 17.02 9.18 -22.33
C GLU A 116 17.80 10.03 -21.32
N HIS A 117 18.26 11.21 -21.73
CA HIS A 117 19.05 12.08 -20.86
C HIS A 117 18.19 12.67 -19.74
N GLU A 118 17.01 13.19 -20.05
CA GLU A 118 16.03 13.63 -19.04
C GLU A 118 15.65 12.48 -18.10
N GLY A 119 15.37 11.30 -18.65
CA GLY A 119 14.98 10.13 -17.89
C GLY A 119 16.07 9.69 -16.89
N ILE A 120 17.33 9.67 -17.30
CA ILE A 120 18.47 9.37 -16.42
C ILE A 120 18.60 10.43 -15.32
N GLN A 121 18.38 11.71 -15.63
CA GLN A 121 18.38 12.77 -14.60
C GLN A 121 17.26 12.57 -13.58
N LEU A 122 16.07 12.16 -14.03
CA LEU A 122 14.94 11.84 -13.14
C LEU A 122 15.27 10.62 -12.26
N LEU A 123 15.84 9.55 -12.82
CA LEU A 123 16.28 8.39 -12.04
C LEU A 123 17.35 8.74 -11.01
N ALA A 124 18.36 9.54 -11.40
CA ALA A 124 19.38 10.01 -10.48
C ALA A 124 18.79 10.90 -9.38
N HIS A 125 17.77 11.70 -9.68
CA HIS A 125 17.04 12.45 -8.67
C HIS A 125 16.32 11.51 -7.70
N LEU A 126 15.57 10.52 -8.20
CA LEU A 126 14.89 9.53 -7.37
C LEU A 126 15.86 8.75 -6.47
N ASP A 127 17.05 8.43 -6.95
CA ASP A 127 18.11 7.77 -6.17
C ASP A 127 18.64 8.69 -5.05
N ARG A 128 18.89 9.96 -5.37
CA ARG A 128 19.35 10.98 -4.41
C ARG A 128 18.36 11.17 -3.27
N ILE A 129 17.06 11.19 -3.55
CA ILE A 129 16.03 11.31 -2.50
C ILE A 129 15.71 9.96 -1.83
N LYS A 130 16.45 8.90 -2.13
CA LYS A 130 16.25 7.55 -1.58
C LYS A 130 14.85 6.99 -1.82
N PHE A 131 14.28 7.33 -2.98
CA PHE A 131 13.06 6.69 -3.47
C PHE A 131 13.38 5.36 -4.18
N ILE A 132 14.54 5.30 -4.84
CA ILE A 132 15.07 4.10 -5.49
C ILE A 132 16.56 3.91 -5.16
N ASP A 133 17.07 2.72 -5.42
CA ASP A 133 18.48 2.50 -5.74
C ASP A 133 18.63 2.40 -7.27
N LEU A 134 19.48 3.24 -7.85
CA LEU A 134 19.85 3.20 -9.26
C LEU A 134 21.03 2.25 -9.48
N LEU A 135 20.80 1.20 -10.26
CA LEU A 135 21.74 0.11 -10.53
C LEU A 135 22.34 0.24 -11.96
N PRO A 136 23.48 -0.44 -12.24
CA PRO A 136 24.08 -0.43 -13.57
C PRO A 136 23.11 -0.85 -14.67
N GLY A 137 23.14 -0.10 -15.79
CA GLY A 137 22.24 -0.26 -16.92
C GLY A 137 20.86 0.39 -16.71
N ASN A 138 20.78 1.46 -15.90
CA ASN A 138 19.53 2.14 -15.54
C ASN A 138 18.46 1.21 -14.93
N ARG A 139 18.92 0.11 -14.33
CA ARG A 139 18.05 -0.80 -13.59
C ARG A 139 17.69 -0.14 -12.27
N VAL A 140 16.47 -0.35 -11.81
CA VAL A 140 15.93 0.32 -10.64
C VAL A 140 15.53 -0.72 -9.61
N LYS A 141 15.91 -0.50 -8.35
CA LYS A 141 15.33 -1.20 -7.22
C LYS A 141 14.56 -0.19 -6.39
N LEU A 142 13.26 -0.40 -6.23
CA LEU A 142 12.42 0.47 -5.40
C LEU A 142 12.82 0.34 -3.93
N LEU A 143 12.90 1.48 -3.23
CA LEU A 143 13.06 1.55 -1.77
C LEU A 143 11.74 1.86 -1.05
N THR A 144 10.64 1.94 -1.81
CA THR A 144 9.31 2.29 -1.31
C THR A 144 8.35 1.15 -1.58
N SER A 145 7.38 0.95 -0.67
CA SER A 145 6.30 0.00 -0.94
C SER A 145 5.28 0.60 -1.91
N ARG A 146 4.64 -0.24 -2.72
CA ARG A 146 3.40 0.14 -3.44
C ARG A 146 2.29 0.61 -2.51
N ASN A 147 2.33 0.20 -1.25
CA ASN A 147 1.37 0.54 -0.21
C ASN A 147 1.75 1.77 0.61
N PHE A 148 2.69 2.60 0.14
CA PHE A 148 3.12 3.76 0.90
C PHE A 148 1.94 4.71 1.13
N ARG A 149 1.84 5.21 2.35
CA ARG A 149 0.83 6.17 2.78
C ARG A 149 1.37 7.56 2.52
N TRP A 150 0.51 8.45 2.01
CA TRP A 150 0.85 9.87 2.01
C TRP A 150 0.89 10.39 3.43
N ARG A 151 1.73 11.40 3.64
CA ARG A 151 1.72 12.10 4.91
C ARG A 151 0.39 12.79 5.09
N LYS A 152 -0.16 12.71 6.31
CA LYS A 152 -1.39 13.42 6.65
C LYS A 152 -1.17 14.94 6.56
N ASN A 153 -2.04 15.61 5.81
CA ASN A 153 -1.92 17.00 5.36
C ASN A 153 -0.65 17.29 4.53
N GLY A 154 -0.07 16.25 3.94
CA GLY A 154 1.12 16.30 3.10
C GLY A 154 0.89 16.97 1.76
N ALA A 155 1.98 17.28 1.05
CA ALA A 155 1.90 18.00 -0.23
C ALA A 155 1.26 17.14 -1.32
N ILE A 156 1.55 15.84 -1.33
CA ILE A 156 0.94 14.88 -2.26
C ILE A 156 -0.54 14.66 -1.95
N GLU A 157 -0.93 14.58 -0.67
CA GLU A 157 -2.35 14.47 -0.29
C GLU A 157 -3.15 15.69 -0.75
N LYS A 158 -2.59 16.90 -0.63
CA LYS A 158 -3.22 18.13 -1.14
C LYS A 158 -3.38 18.09 -2.65
N LEU A 159 -2.33 17.73 -3.39
CA LEU A 159 -2.36 17.59 -4.84
C LEU A 159 -3.44 16.58 -5.28
N PHE A 160 -3.55 15.45 -4.59
CA PHE A 160 -4.59 14.45 -4.85
C PHE A 160 -5.99 15.02 -4.60
N ASN A 161 -6.22 15.67 -3.46
CA ASN A 161 -7.52 16.20 -3.11
C ASN A 161 -7.98 17.34 -4.04
N GLU A 162 -7.05 18.17 -4.49
CA GLU A 162 -7.33 19.32 -5.36
C GLU A 162 -7.59 18.92 -6.81
N HIS A 163 -6.79 17.99 -7.35
CA HIS A 163 -6.79 17.67 -8.78
C HIS A 163 -7.30 16.25 -9.05
N ILE A 164 -6.58 15.24 -8.55
CA ILE A 164 -6.79 13.82 -8.93
C ILE A 164 -8.17 13.33 -8.51
N ARG A 165 -8.59 13.63 -7.28
CA ARG A 165 -9.90 13.24 -6.77
C ARG A 165 -11.02 13.81 -7.62
N LYS A 166 -10.91 15.09 -8.01
CA LYS A 166 -11.90 15.76 -8.85
C LYS A 166 -11.95 15.12 -10.23
N GLU A 167 -10.80 14.91 -10.85
CA GLU A 167 -10.69 14.30 -12.18
C GLU A 167 -11.24 12.86 -12.21
N PHE A 168 -10.87 12.03 -11.23
CA PHE A 168 -11.33 10.64 -11.13
C PHE A 168 -12.86 10.54 -11.06
N PHE A 169 -13.50 11.36 -10.21
CA PHE A 169 -14.96 11.37 -10.05
C PHE A 169 -15.71 12.20 -11.10
N GLN A 170 -15.01 12.88 -12.01
CA GLN A 170 -15.62 13.53 -13.19
C GLN A 170 -15.91 12.54 -14.32
N SER A 171 -15.30 11.34 -14.30
CA SER A 171 -15.64 10.27 -15.24
C SER A 171 -17.11 9.87 -15.12
N ARG A 172 -17.69 9.44 -16.24
CA ARG A 172 -19.05 8.86 -16.28
C ARG A 172 -19.10 7.40 -15.83
N PHE A 173 -17.94 6.75 -15.66
CA PHE A 173 -17.82 5.32 -15.35
C PHE A 173 -18.66 4.44 -16.28
N SER A 174 -18.55 4.67 -17.58
CA SER A 174 -19.41 4.08 -18.61
C SER A 174 -18.71 3.09 -19.53
N LYS A 175 -17.39 2.93 -19.42
CA LYS A 175 -16.64 1.91 -20.19
C LYS A 175 -16.78 0.52 -19.55
N SER A 176 -16.40 -0.52 -20.29
CA SER A 176 -16.50 -1.93 -19.84
C SER A 176 -15.75 -2.22 -18.54
N ASP A 177 -14.62 -1.54 -18.34
CA ASP A 177 -13.71 -1.78 -17.22
C ASP A 177 -13.92 -0.77 -16.08
N GLU A 178 -14.94 0.09 -16.20
CA GLU A 178 -15.25 1.13 -15.24
C GLU A 178 -16.50 0.76 -14.43
N CYS A 179 -16.49 1.05 -13.12
CA CYS A 179 -17.64 0.83 -12.27
C CYS A 179 -17.71 1.88 -11.15
N MET A 180 -18.89 2.46 -10.94
CA MET A 180 -19.17 3.28 -9.75
C MET A 180 -20.44 2.79 -9.07
N LYS A 181 -20.35 2.51 -7.76
CA LYS A 181 -21.48 2.16 -6.92
C LYS A 181 -21.63 3.20 -5.81
N PHE A 182 -22.84 3.71 -5.66
CA PHE A 182 -23.19 4.66 -4.61
C PHE A 182 -24.30 4.07 -3.73
N GLY A 183 -24.12 4.15 -2.41
CA GLY A 183 -25.10 3.71 -1.42
C GLY A 183 -25.15 4.69 -0.25
N SER A 184 -26.35 4.91 0.30
CA SER A 184 -26.56 5.81 1.44
C SER A 184 -27.57 5.17 2.40
N ALA A 185 -27.25 5.19 3.69
CA ALA A 185 -28.11 4.66 4.74
C ALA A 185 -27.78 5.33 6.08
N MET A 186 -28.76 5.36 6.99
CA MET A 186 -28.51 5.64 8.40
C MET A 186 -27.93 4.38 9.04
N VAL A 187 -26.70 4.47 9.53
CA VAL A 187 -25.97 3.32 10.10
C VAL A 187 -25.36 3.66 11.44
N SER A 188 -25.13 2.65 12.26
CA SER A 188 -24.46 2.82 13.55
C SER A 188 -22.96 3.11 13.37
N ARG A 189 -22.33 3.65 14.43
CA ARG A 189 -20.87 3.80 14.50
C ARG A 189 -20.14 2.46 14.34
N SER A 190 -20.69 1.37 14.89
CA SER A 190 -20.09 0.04 14.74
C SER A 190 -20.07 -0.42 13.28
N THR A 191 -21.13 -0.16 12.52
CA THR A 191 -21.16 -0.41 11.07
C THR A 191 -20.13 0.43 10.34
N ILE A 192 -19.98 1.72 10.68
CA ILE A 192 -18.94 2.58 10.06
C ILE A 192 -17.56 1.96 10.29
N LEU A 193 -17.19 1.61 11.52
CA LEU A 193 -15.88 1.03 11.85
C LEU A 193 -15.64 -0.32 11.14
N LEU A 194 -16.68 -1.16 11.02
CA LEU A 194 -16.59 -2.40 10.24
C LEU A 194 -16.34 -2.12 8.75
N MET A 195 -16.99 -1.09 8.19
CA MET A 195 -16.79 -0.68 6.81
C MET A 195 -15.40 -0.10 6.56
N HIS A 196 -14.79 0.62 7.51
CA HIS A 196 -13.38 1.02 7.42
C HIS A 196 -12.46 -0.18 7.18
N GLN A 197 -12.62 -1.25 7.98
CA GLN A 197 -11.81 -2.47 7.83
C GLN A 197 -12.05 -3.16 6.48
N LYS A 198 -13.30 -3.17 5.99
CA LYS A 198 -13.64 -3.73 4.68
C LYS A 198 -13.04 -2.93 3.53
N ILE A 199 -13.04 -1.60 3.62
CA ILE A 199 -12.39 -0.72 2.64
C ILE A 199 -10.88 -0.96 2.61
N GLU A 200 -10.23 -1.01 3.77
CA GLU A 200 -8.80 -1.31 3.86
C GLU A 200 -8.48 -2.68 3.26
N LYS A 201 -9.32 -3.70 3.53
CA LYS A 201 -9.15 -5.04 2.94
C LYS A 201 -9.31 -5.02 1.42
N LEU A 202 -10.33 -4.35 0.90
CA LEU A 202 -10.60 -4.25 -0.54
C LEU A 202 -9.43 -3.60 -1.30
N VAL A 203 -8.90 -2.49 -0.77
CA VAL A 203 -7.74 -1.81 -1.38
C VAL A 203 -6.50 -2.70 -1.29
N GLY A 204 -6.29 -3.39 -0.16
CA GLY A 204 -5.19 -4.35 -0.02
C GLY A 204 -5.26 -5.49 -1.03
N GLU A 205 -6.43 -6.11 -1.21
CA GLU A 205 -6.65 -7.17 -2.20
C GLU A 205 -6.38 -6.69 -3.64
N PHE A 206 -6.81 -5.47 -3.99
CA PHE A 206 -6.49 -4.87 -5.28
C PHE A 206 -4.98 -4.73 -5.50
N ASN A 207 -4.24 -4.28 -4.49
CA ASN A 207 -2.79 -4.14 -4.60
C ASN A 207 -2.07 -5.49 -4.72
N GLU A 208 -2.57 -6.54 -4.04
CA GLU A 208 -2.06 -7.90 -4.18
C GLU A 208 -2.27 -8.44 -5.60
N LEU A 209 -3.44 -8.20 -6.20
CA LEU A 209 -3.72 -8.57 -7.59
C LEU A 209 -2.82 -7.79 -8.56
N ALA A 210 -2.62 -6.49 -8.35
CA ALA A 210 -1.73 -5.67 -9.17
C ALA A 210 -0.25 -6.15 -9.13
N ILE A 211 0.19 -6.76 -8.02
CA ILE A 211 1.51 -7.40 -7.92
C ILE A 211 1.56 -8.69 -8.75
N GLN A 212 0.49 -9.47 -8.78
CA GLN A 212 0.42 -10.68 -9.63
C GLN A 212 0.48 -10.32 -11.11
N ASP A 213 -0.29 -9.30 -11.50
CA ASP A 213 -0.35 -8.79 -12.88
C ASP A 213 0.96 -8.16 -13.35
N ALA A 214 1.86 -7.77 -12.43
CA ALA A 214 3.17 -7.21 -12.79
C ALA A 214 4.04 -8.13 -13.64
N SER A 215 3.79 -9.44 -13.58
CA SER A 215 4.47 -10.44 -14.40
C SER A 215 3.98 -10.47 -15.87
N LEU A 216 2.85 -9.83 -16.17
CA LEU A 216 2.27 -9.78 -17.51
C LEU A 216 2.95 -8.73 -18.40
N PRO A 217 2.91 -8.91 -19.73
CA PRO A 217 3.32 -7.88 -20.68
C PRO A 217 2.60 -6.54 -20.45
N TYR A 218 3.23 -5.42 -20.80
CA TYR A 218 2.63 -4.08 -20.61
C TYR A 218 1.30 -3.91 -21.33
N GLU A 219 1.16 -4.50 -22.51
CA GLU A 219 0.01 -4.40 -23.40
C GLU A 219 -1.24 -5.11 -22.84
N GLU A 220 -1.03 -6.10 -21.98
CA GLU A 220 -2.09 -6.84 -21.27
C GLU A 220 -2.50 -6.15 -19.97
N ARG A 221 -1.72 -5.18 -19.50
CA ARG A 221 -1.99 -4.41 -18.29
C ARG A 221 -2.80 -3.14 -18.60
N ARG A 222 -3.51 -2.64 -17.59
CA ARG A 222 -4.26 -1.37 -17.66
C ARG A 222 -3.96 -0.55 -16.42
N GLY A 223 -3.75 0.75 -16.63
CA GLY A 223 -3.66 1.71 -15.53
C GLY A 223 -5.02 1.85 -14.87
N CYS A 224 -5.17 1.28 -13.67
CA CYS A 224 -6.40 1.31 -12.90
C CYS A 224 -6.13 1.89 -11.50
N SER A 225 -7.12 2.57 -10.94
CA SER A 225 -7.07 3.09 -9.58
C SER A 225 -8.37 2.75 -8.88
N ILE A 226 -8.27 2.29 -7.63
CA ILE A 226 -9.40 2.01 -6.77
C ILE A 226 -9.48 3.04 -5.65
N VAL A 227 -10.68 3.56 -5.39
CA VAL A 227 -10.93 4.50 -4.29
C VAL A 227 -11.98 3.89 -3.37
N GLY A 228 -11.61 3.74 -2.10
CA GLY A 228 -12.54 3.37 -1.03
C GLY A 228 -12.76 4.54 -0.08
N ALA A 229 -14.02 4.93 0.11
CA ALA A 229 -14.37 6.03 1.01
C ALA A 229 -15.70 5.78 1.71
N ILE A 230 -15.76 6.11 3.00
CA ILE A 230 -16.99 6.20 3.78
C ILE A 230 -16.89 7.40 4.69
N ARG A 231 -17.97 8.17 4.79
CA ARG A 231 -18.11 9.24 5.78
C ARG A 231 -19.58 9.48 6.08
N PRO A 232 -19.92 9.95 7.29
CA PRO A 232 -21.16 10.68 7.48
C PRO A 232 -21.19 11.85 6.51
N TRP A 233 -22.27 11.99 5.76
CA TRP A 233 -22.45 13.12 4.86
C TRP A 233 -23.92 13.47 4.73
N GLU A 234 -24.16 14.72 4.38
CA GLU A 234 -25.47 15.27 4.07
C GLU A 234 -25.34 15.92 2.70
N PHE A 235 -26.29 15.62 1.81
CA PHE A 235 -26.31 16.29 0.51
C PHE A 235 -26.69 17.76 0.74
N SER A 236 -25.92 18.69 0.18
CA SER A 236 -26.08 20.13 0.46
C SER A 236 -27.47 20.64 0.11
N LEU A 237 -28.11 20.09 -0.93
CA LEU A 237 -29.50 20.41 -1.28
C LEU A 237 -30.52 19.94 -0.25
N PHE A 238 -30.17 19.01 0.64
CA PHE A 238 -31.06 18.53 1.70
C PHE A 238 -30.84 19.24 3.03
N ALA A 239 -29.69 19.88 3.23
CA ALA A 239 -29.37 20.62 4.44
C ALA A 239 -30.40 21.73 4.74
N GLN A 240 -31.04 22.29 3.71
CA GLN A 240 -32.11 23.28 3.85
C GLN A 240 -33.37 22.75 4.56
N TYR A 241 -33.60 21.44 4.56
CA TYR A 241 -34.74 20.80 5.21
C TYR A 241 -34.46 20.39 6.65
N ARG A 242 -33.22 20.58 7.12
CA ARG A 242 -32.83 20.27 8.50
C ARG A 242 -33.53 21.24 9.45
N LYS A 243 -34.24 20.70 10.44
CA LYS A 243 -34.76 21.51 11.54
C LYS A 243 -33.58 22.15 12.27
N LYS A 244 -33.69 23.47 12.50
CA LYS A 244 -32.76 24.23 13.33
C LYS A 244 -32.82 23.74 14.78
#